data_AF-A0A3B1IRA4-F1
#
_entry.id   AF-A0A3B1IRA4-F1
#
_cell.length_a   1.000
_cell.length_b   1.000
_cell.length_c   1.000
_cell.angle_alpha   90.00
_cell.angle_beta   90.00
_cell.angle_gamma   90.00
#
_symmetry.space_group_name_H-M   'P 1'
#
loop_
_entity.id
_entity.type
_entity.pdbx_description
1 polymer ?
#
loop_
_entity_poly.entity_id
_entity_poly.type
_entity_poly.pdbx_seq_one_letter_code
_entity_poly.pdbx_strand_id
1 'polypeptide(L)'
;MYSYRAIKQNLKLYLEELSDHPEDASVGCQTDAFLDKPATPLFIPAKSGKDVATQIEEGELFHFDTEVQPVLEVLIGKTMEQALLEVLEEEELASLRAQQRAFQELRNAELVEVQRLEEQERRHREEKVRRLKQQREVLENERVIAEKIAARGFAQQYLADLLPSVYNTLREQGYFYDPVQRDIETGFLPWLMAEVDNALEKREIALTVLDSEFRILCFLLNIDNLYFYTVKVKN
;
A
#
# COMPACT_ATOMS: atom_id res chain seq x y z
N MET A 1 -86.40 147.09 -54.12
CA MET A 1 -87.84 146.98 -53.83
C MET A 1 -88.53 147.18 -55.17
N TYR A 2 -89.19 146.19 -55.75
CA TYR A 2 -90.42 145.59 -55.24
C TYR A 2 -90.47 144.08 -55.49
N SER A 3 -90.97 143.34 -54.50
CA SER A 3 -91.39 141.94 -54.64
C SER A 3 -92.89 141.93 -54.89
N TYR A 4 -93.41 141.03 -55.73
CA TYR A 4 -94.77 140.52 -55.53
C TYR A 4 -94.90 139.04 -55.84
N ARG A 5 -95.81 138.46 -55.06
CA ARG A 5 -96.03 137.06 -54.72
C ARG A 5 -96.93 136.36 -55.75
N ALA A 6 -96.74 135.05 -55.82
CA ALA A 6 -97.40 134.09 -56.70
C ALA A 6 -98.93 134.08 -56.68
N ILE A 7 -99.53 133.71 -57.81
CA ILE A 7 -100.84 133.04 -57.90
C ILE A 7 -100.69 131.88 -58.88
N LYS A 8 -100.81 130.64 -58.38
CA LYS A 8 -100.88 129.43 -59.22
C LYS A 8 -102.32 129.21 -59.65
N GLN A 9 -102.62 129.41 -60.93
CA GLN A 9 -103.81 128.85 -61.57
C GLN A 9 -103.42 127.59 -62.36
N ASN A 10 -104.25 126.55 -62.25
CA ASN A 10 -103.95 125.18 -62.66
C ASN A 10 -104.12 125.00 -64.18
N LEU A 11 -103.06 124.59 -64.88
CA LEU A 11 -102.88 124.63 -66.35
C LEU A 11 -103.61 123.53 -67.16
N LYS A 12 -104.78 123.06 -66.73
CA LYS A 12 -105.45 121.95 -67.45
C LYS A 12 -106.25 122.34 -68.70
N LEU A 13 -106.36 123.62 -69.06
CA LEU A 13 -107.31 124.04 -70.09
C LEU A 13 -106.74 124.14 -71.51
N TYR A 14 -105.42 124.04 -71.71
CA TYR A 14 -104.81 124.38 -73.01
C TYR A 14 -103.75 123.39 -73.51
N LEU A 15 -103.79 122.13 -73.05
CA LEU A 15 -102.95 121.08 -73.62
C LEU A 15 -103.70 120.38 -74.76
N GLU A 16 -103.20 120.55 -75.98
CA GLU A 16 -103.57 119.77 -77.17
C GLU A 16 -102.34 118.93 -77.55
N GLU A 17 -102.43 117.61 -77.37
CA GLU A 17 -101.37 116.66 -77.71
C GLU A 17 -101.42 116.35 -79.21
N LEU A 18 -100.59 117.01 -80.01
CA LEU A 18 -100.44 116.72 -81.43
C LEU A 18 -99.79 115.34 -81.63
N SER A 19 -100.58 114.40 -82.15
CA SER A 19 -100.21 113.01 -82.44
C SER A 19 -99.74 112.87 -83.89
N ASP A 20 -98.67 113.56 -84.28
CA ASP A 20 -98.06 113.38 -85.60
C ASP A 20 -96.59 113.00 -85.42
N HIS A 21 -96.27 111.74 -85.74
CA HIS A 21 -94.92 111.18 -85.71
C HIS A 21 -94.35 111.29 -87.14
N PRO A 22 -93.28 112.07 -87.38
CA PRO A 22 -92.63 112.07 -88.68
C PRO A 22 -91.93 110.72 -88.96
N GLU A 23 -91.87 110.34 -90.24
CA GLU A 23 -91.34 109.06 -90.72
C GLU A 23 -89.84 108.88 -90.43
N ASP A 24 -89.48 107.73 -89.82
CA ASP A 24 -88.10 107.35 -89.53
C ASP A 24 -87.41 106.77 -90.77
N ALA A 25 -86.32 107.41 -91.23
CA ALA A 25 -85.44 106.87 -92.26
C ALA A 25 -84.30 106.05 -91.62
N SER A 26 -84.35 104.72 -91.75
CA SER A 26 -83.29 103.83 -91.27
C SER A 26 -82.16 103.72 -92.30
N VAL A 27 -80.93 104.05 -91.91
CA VAL A 27 -79.71 103.76 -92.68
C VAL A 27 -79.02 102.55 -92.04
N GLY A 28 -78.89 101.45 -92.78
CA GLY A 28 -78.18 100.25 -92.33
C GLY A 28 -76.67 100.38 -92.52
N CYS A 29 -75.89 100.35 -91.44
CA CYS A 29 -74.46 100.08 -91.50
C CYS A 29 -74.23 98.57 -91.43
N GLN A 30 -73.57 98.00 -92.44
CA GLN A 30 -73.13 96.61 -92.42
C GLN A 30 -71.97 96.46 -91.42
N THR A 31 -72.26 95.98 -90.21
CA THR A 31 -71.24 95.44 -89.29
C THR A 31 -71.05 93.97 -89.60
N ASP A 32 -69.85 93.61 -90.06
CA ASP A 32 -69.46 92.20 -90.22
C ASP A 32 -69.56 91.45 -88.88
N ALA A 33 -69.98 90.18 -88.94
CA ALA A 33 -70.10 89.34 -87.75
C ALA A 33 -68.71 89.08 -87.14
N PHE A 34 -68.51 89.44 -85.87
CA PHE A 34 -67.31 89.04 -85.13
C PHE A 34 -67.25 87.51 -85.02
N LEU A 35 -66.32 86.89 -85.73
CA LEU A 35 -65.98 85.48 -85.57
C LEU A 35 -64.96 85.34 -84.43
N ASP A 36 -65.26 84.47 -83.46
CA ASP A 36 -64.33 84.17 -82.37
C ASP A 36 -63.03 83.56 -82.90
N LYS A 37 -61.91 84.22 -82.60
CA LYS A 37 -60.57 83.72 -82.94
C LYS A 37 -60.27 82.48 -82.10
N PRO A 38 -59.76 81.37 -82.68
CA PRO A 38 -59.38 80.20 -81.89
C PRO A 38 -58.32 80.57 -80.86
N ALA A 39 -58.38 79.92 -79.68
CA ALA A 39 -57.44 80.16 -78.59
C ALA A 39 -55.99 79.99 -79.09
N THR A 40 -55.18 81.03 -78.89
CA THR A 40 -53.76 81.01 -79.28
C THR A 40 -53.05 79.85 -78.58
N PRO A 41 -52.30 78.99 -79.29
CA PRO A 41 -51.63 77.84 -78.68
C PRO A 41 -50.66 78.29 -77.59
N LEU A 42 -50.63 77.54 -76.48
CA LEU A 42 -49.72 77.78 -75.36
C LEU A 42 -48.27 77.63 -75.83
N PHE A 43 -47.48 78.68 -75.63
CA PHE A 43 -46.05 78.67 -75.93
C PHE A 43 -45.30 77.84 -74.88
N ILE A 44 -44.80 76.66 -75.29
CA ILE A 44 -43.87 75.86 -74.49
C ILE A 44 -42.45 76.19 -74.97
N PRO A 45 -41.62 76.88 -74.17
CA PRO A 45 -40.26 77.20 -74.57
C PRO A 45 -39.46 75.90 -74.79
N ALA A 46 -38.70 75.85 -75.89
CA ALA A 46 -37.78 74.75 -76.13
C ALA A 46 -36.75 74.69 -75.00
N LYS A 47 -36.48 73.49 -74.46
CA LYS A 47 -35.40 73.31 -73.48
C LYS A 47 -34.10 73.86 -74.07
N SER A 48 -33.54 74.88 -73.44
CA SER A 48 -32.25 75.46 -73.80
C SER A 48 -31.18 74.92 -72.85
N GLY A 49 -30.43 73.93 -73.32
CA GLY A 49 -29.34 73.27 -72.59
C GLY A 49 -29.00 71.92 -73.22
N LYS A 50 -27.75 71.47 -73.12
CA LYS A 50 -27.36 70.11 -73.47
C LYS A 50 -27.33 69.27 -72.20
N ASP A 51 -28.15 68.22 -72.16
CA ASP A 51 -28.09 67.24 -71.07
C ASP A 51 -26.83 66.38 -71.25
N VAL A 52 -25.95 66.36 -70.25
CA VAL A 52 -24.72 65.54 -70.22
C VAL A 52 -24.79 64.64 -69.00
N ALA A 53 -24.68 63.33 -69.21
CA ALA A 53 -24.51 62.36 -68.14
C ALA A 53 -23.03 62.02 -68.01
N THR A 54 -22.51 62.07 -66.79
CA THR A 54 -21.17 61.58 -66.44
C THR A 54 -21.33 60.38 -65.53
N GLN A 55 -20.77 59.24 -65.92
CA GLN A 55 -20.76 58.01 -65.15
C GLN A 55 -19.31 57.61 -64.90
N ILE A 56 -19.02 57.11 -63.70
CA ILE A 56 -17.73 56.51 -63.37
C ILE A 56 -17.89 55.00 -63.53
N GLU A 57 -17.00 54.41 -64.33
CA GLU A 57 -17.00 52.97 -64.60
C GLU A 57 -16.24 52.19 -63.53
N GLU A 58 -16.50 50.89 -63.44
CA GLU A 58 -15.86 50.02 -62.45
C GLU A 58 -14.32 50.01 -62.66
N GLY A 59 -13.57 50.43 -61.64
CA GLY A 59 -12.11 50.51 -61.65
C GLY A 59 -11.51 51.88 -62.00
N GLU A 60 -12.28 52.87 -62.47
CA GLU A 60 -11.76 54.21 -62.79
C GLU A 60 -11.20 54.97 -61.58
N LEU A 61 -11.68 54.67 -60.37
CA LEU A 61 -11.25 55.30 -59.12
C LEU A 61 -10.28 54.46 -58.30
N PHE A 62 -9.88 53.28 -58.78
CA PHE A 62 -9.03 52.39 -58.00
C PHE A 62 -7.59 52.93 -57.90
N HIS A 63 -7.11 53.13 -56.67
CA HIS A 63 -5.74 53.56 -56.39
C HIS A 63 -4.99 52.47 -55.63
N PHE A 64 -4.17 51.70 -56.33
CA PHE A 64 -3.49 50.51 -55.78
C PHE A 64 -2.74 50.79 -54.47
N ASP A 65 -1.93 51.86 -54.42
CA ASP A 65 -1.11 52.17 -53.25
C ASP A 65 -1.92 52.42 -51.97
N THR A 66 -3.17 52.87 -52.09
CA THR A 66 -4.08 53.11 -50.96
C THR A 66 -4.82 51.82 -50.60
N GLU A 67 -5.32 51.10 -51.60
CA GLU A 67 -6.16 49.93 -51.41
C GLU A 67 -5.37 48.69 -50.94
N VAL A 68 -4.07 48.61 -51.25
CA VAL A 68 -3.21 47.50 -50.83
C VAL A 68 -2.76 47.60 -49.37
N GLN A 69 -2.72 48.80 -48.80
CA GLN A 69 -2.26 49.04 -47.42
C GLN A 69 -2.93 48.14 -46.37
N PRO A 70 -4.27 48.06 -46.28
CA PRO A 70 -4.93 47.22 -45.28
C PRO A 70 -4.67 45.73 -45.50
N VAL A 71 -4.51 45.29 -46.75
CA VAL A 71 -4.18 43.89 -47.07
C VAL A 71 -2.76 43.57 -46.58
N LEU A 72 -1.81 44.46 -46.87
CA LEU A 72 -0.42 44.29 -46.48
C LEU A 72 -0.24 44.33 -44.96
N GLU A 73 -0.94 45.24 -44.28
CA GLU A 73 -0.91 45.37 -42.82
C GLU A 73 -1.40 44.10 -42.14
N VAL A 74 -2.50 43.51 -42.61
CA VAL A 74 -3.02 42.25 -42.08
C VAL A 74 -2.06 41.09 -42.35
N LEU A 75 -1.50 41.02 -43.56
CA LEU A 75 -0.55 39.94 -43.93
C LEU A 75 0.73 40.01 -43.10
N ILE A 76 1.33 41.19 -42.97
CA ILE A 76 2.55 41.39 -42.18
C ILE A 76 2.25 41.17 -40.69
N GLY A 77 1.17 41.74 -40.18
CA GLY A 77 0.77 41.58 -38.78
C GLY A 77 0.60 40.11 -38.41
N LYS A 78 -0.14 39.35 -39.23
CA LYS A 78 -0.41 37.94 -38.96
C LYS A 78 0.82 37.05 -39.14
N THR A 79 1.69 37.34 -40.11
CA THR A 79 2.93 36.59 -40.30
C THR A 79 3.92 36.84 -39.17
N MET A 80 4.03 38.07 -38.68
CA MET A 80 4.88 38.40 -37.53
C MET A 80 4.34 37.80 -36.24
N GLU A 81 3.02 37.89 -36.00
CA GLU A 81 2.39 37.29 -34.82
C GLU A 81 2.57 35.77 -34.79
N GLN A 82 2.32 35.11 -35.92
CA GLN A 82 2.52 33.66 -36.04
C GLN A 82 3.98 33.27 -35.80
N ALA A 83 4.93 33.97 -36.43
CA ALA A 83 6.35 33.67 -36.25
C ALA A 83 6.80 33.86 -34.79
N LEU A 84 6.28 34.88 -34.10
CA LEU A 84 6.61 35.10 -32.68
C LEU A 84 6.06 33.99 -31.79
N LEU A 85 4.81 33.57 -32.02
CA LEU A 85 4.19 32.48 -31.25
C LEU A 85 4.94 31.16 -31.45
N GLU A 86 5.30 30.82 -32.69
CA GLU A 86 6.03 29.59 -33.00
C GLU A 86 7.39 29.55 -32.28
N VAL A 87 8.16 30.65 -32.31
CA VAL A 87 9.47 30.72 -31.64
C VAL A 87 9.34 30.60 -30.12
N LEU A 88 8.32 31.25 -29.52
CA LEU A 88 8.06 31.15 -28.08
C LEU A 88 7.69 29.70 -27.69
N GLU A 89 6.80 29.06 -28.44
CA GLU A 89 6.41 27.67 -28.19
C GLU A 89 7.61 26.71 -28.32
N GLU A 90 8.47 26.91 -29.31
CA GLU A 90 9.68 26.10 -29.49
C GLU A 90 10.65 26.25 -28.30
N GLU A 91 10.84 27.47 -27.79
CA GLU A 91 11.71 27.73 -26.65
C GLU A 91 11.14 27.12 -25.36
N GLU A 92 9.84 27.26 -25.12
CA GLU A 92 9.16 26.62 -23.99
C GLU A 92 9.27 25.09 -24.05
N LEU A 93 9.00 24.50 -25.22
CA LEU A 93 9.15 23.05 -25.42
C LEU A 93 10.60 22.59 -25.21
N ALA A 94 11.59 23.37 -25.65
CA ALA A 94 12.99 23.06 -25.42
C ALA A 94 13.35 23.08 -23.92
N SER A 95 12.87 24.09 -23.19
CA SER A 95 13.05 24.24 -21.74
C SER A 95 12.42 23.07 -20.98
N LEU A 96 11.16 22.74 -21.27
CA LEU A 96 10.45 21.61 -20.65
C LEU A 96 11.16 20.26 -20.93
N ARG A 97 11.61 20.04 -22.17
CA ARG A 97 12.37 18.83 -22.52
C ARG A 97 13.71 18.75 -21.79
N ALA A 98 14.40 19.87 -21.60
CA ALA A 98 15.65 19.90 -20.84
C ALA A 98 15.41 19.57 -19.36
N GLN A 99 14.38 20.16 -18.75
CA GLN A 99 13.99 19.85 -17.37
C GLN A 99 13.59 18.38 -17.21
N GLN A 100 12.79 17.84 -18.13
CA GLN A 100 12.38 16.44 -18.11
C GLN A 100 13.58 15.49 -18.21
N ARG A 101 14.54 15.77 -19.10
CA ARG A 101 15.77 14.99 -19.21
C ARG A 101 16.59 15.01 -17.93
N ALA A 102 16.84 16.20 -17.36
CA ALA A 102 17.58 16.33 -16.11
C ALA A 102 16.90 15.58 -14.96
N PHE A 103 15.57 15.65 -14.85
CA PHE A 103 14.82 14.91 -13.85
C PHE A 103 14.90 13.39 -14.07
N GLN A 104 14.80 12.93 -15.31
CA GLN A 104 14.93 11.50 -15.63
C GLN A 104 16.33 10.97 -15.32
N GLU A 105 17.39 11.73 -15.62
CA GLU A 105 18.77 11.38 -15.29
C GLU A 105 18.97 11.22 -13.78
N LEU A 106 18.49 12.19 -12.99
CA LEU A 106 18.52 12.11 -11.53
C LEU A 106 17.75 10.91 -11.00
N ARG A 107 16.52 10.71 -11.47
CA ARG A 107 15.69 9.58 -11.05
C ARG A 107 16.31 8.23 -11.39
N ASN A 108 16.93 8.11 -12.57
CA ASN A 108 17.62 6.90 -12.98
C ASN A 108 18.85 6.64 -12.11
N ALA A 109 19.61 7.67 -11.76
CA ALA A 109 20.75 7.56 -10.86
C ALA A 109 20.31 7.12 -9.44
N GLU A 110 19.27 7.75 -8.90
CA GLU A 110 18.67 7.39 -7.60
C GLU A 110 18.19 5.94 -7.59
N LEU A 111 17.50 5.50 -8.64
CA LEU A 111 16.98 4.13 -8.75
C LEU A 111 18.11 3.10 -8.75
N VAL A 112 19.20 3.36 -9.47
CA VAL A 112 20.38 2.49 -9.47
C VAL A 112 21.03 2.44 -8.08
N GLU A 113 21.10 3.57 -7.38
CA GLU A 113 21.64 3.61 -6.01
C GLU A 113 20.77 2.82 -5.03
N VAL A 114 19.44 2.99 -5.08
CA VAL A 114 18.49 2.24 -4.25
C VAL A 114 18.65 0.73 -4.49
N GLN A 115 18.70 0.29 -5.75
CA GLN A 115 18.92 -1.13 -6.06
C GLN A 115 20.24 -1.66 -5.49
N ARG A 116 21.31 -0.86 -5.55
CA ARG A 116 22.60 -1.24 -4.96
C ARG A 116 22.49 -1.43 -3.44
N LEU A 117 21.80 -0.51 -2.75
CA LEU A 117 21.61 -0.58 -1.30
C LEU A 117 20.71 -1.74 -0.90
N GLU A 118 19.63 -2.01 -1.63
CA GLU A 118 18.73 -3.14 -1.40
C GLU A 118 19.46 -4.48 -1.55
N GLU A 119 20.28 -4.65 -2.58
CA GLU A 119 21.06 -5.87 -2.78
C GLU A 119 22.09 -6.07 -1.65
N GLN A 120 22.71 -4.98 -1.19
CA GLN A 120 23.63 -5.01 -0.05
C GLN A 120 22.90 -5.39 1.25
N GLU A 121 21.74 -4.79 1.53
CA GLU A 121 20.90 -5.15 2.67
C GLU A 121 20.46 -6.62 2.61
N ARG A 122 20.09 -7.11 1.43
CA ARG A 122 19.71 -8.52 1.23
C ARG A 122 20.83 -9.45 1.66
N ARG A 123 22.06 -9.19 1.21
CA ARG A 123 23.25 -9.96 1.60
C ARG A 123 23.50 -9.91 3.11
N HIS A 124 23.45 -8.73 3.72
CA HIS A 124 23.64 -8.60 5.17
C HIS A 124 22.54 -9.32 5.97
N ARG A 125 21.28 -9.25 5.50
CA ARG A 125 20.15 -9.94 6.13
C ARG A 125 20.32 -11.46 6.03
N GLU A 126 20.68 -11.98 4.87
CA GLU A 126 20.97 -13.40 4.67
C GLU A 126 22.13 -13.88 5.57
N GLU A 127 23.22 -13.13 5.66
CA GLU A 127 24.33 -13.46 6.55
C GLU A 127 23.90 -13.44 8.01
N LYS A 128 23.19 -12.40 8.46
CA LYS A 128 22.69 -12.29 9.83
C LYS A 128 21.81 -13.48 10.21
N VAL A 129 20.92 -13.91 9.31
CA VAL A 129 20.08 -15.10 9.52
C VAL A 129 20.92 -16.36 9.63
N ARG A 130 21.94 -16.54 8.77
CA ARG A 130 22.87 -17.69 8.85
C ARG A 130 23.63 -17.72 10.18
N ARG A 131 24.16 -16.58 10.62
CA ARG A 131 24.87 -16.46 11.91
C ARG A 131 23.97 -16.78 13.08
N LEU A 132 22.73 -16.27 13.07
CA LEU A 132 21.76 -16.53 14.13
C LEU A 132 21.37 -18.02 14.20
N LYS A 133 21.23 -18.68 13.04
CA LYS A 133 21.00 -20.13 13.00
C LYS A 133 22.18 -20.91 13.59
N GLN A 134 23.41 -20.57 13.20
CA GLN A 134 24.62 -21.20 13.75
C GLN A 134 24.72 -21.02 15.26
N GLN A 135 24.50 -19.80 15.77
CA GLN A 135 24.54 -19.53 17.21
C GLN A 135 23.47 -20.31 17.97
N ARG A 136 22.26 -20.45 17.40
CA ARG A 136 21.19 -21.23 18.01
C ARG A 136 21.54 -22.72 18.09
N GLU A 137 22.15 -23.27 17.03
CA GLU A 137 22.61 -24.66 17.02
C GLU A 137 23.73 -24.89 18.04
N VAL A 138 24.68 -23.96 18.16
CA VAL A 138 25.74 -24.03 19.18
C VAL A 138 25.15 -23.99 20.59
N LEU A 139 24.22 -23.08 20.86
CA LEU A 139 23.58 -22.96 22.18
C LEU A 139 22.81 -24.24 22.57
N GLU A 140 22.08 -24.84 21.63
CA GLU A 140 21.36 -26.09 21.91
C GLU A 140 22.33 -27.25 22.18
N ASN A 141 23.42 -27.33 21.41
CA ASN A 141 24.46 -28.33 21.65
C ASN A 141 25.15 -28.13 23.01
N GLU A 142 25.45 -26.88 23.38
CA GLU A 142 26.01 -26.54 24.69
C GLU A 142 25.07 -26.96 25.83
N ARG A 143 23.76 -26.71 25.70
CA ARG A 143 22.75 -27.16 26.67
C ARG A 143 22.78 -28.68 26.84
N VAL A 144 22.74 -29.42 25.73
CA VAL A 144 22.77 -30.89 25.74
C VAL A 144 24.08 -31.42 26.34
N ILE A 145 25.22 -30.80 26.03
CA ILE A 145 26.52 -31.17 26.60
C ILE A 145 26.56 -30.90 28.10
N ALA A 146 26.09 -29.73 28.54
CA ALA A 146 26.02 -29.38 29.96
C ALA A 146 25.15 -30.37 30.75
N GLU A 147 23.99 -30.75 30.23
CA GLU A 147 23.11 -31.76 30.82
C GLU A 147 23.80 -33.13 30.91
N LYS A 148 24.49 -33.56 29.84
CA LYS A 148 25.26 -34.82 29.84
C LYS A 148 26.38 -34.81 30.87
N ILE A 149 27.11 -33.70 31.00
CA ILE A 149 28.18 -33.54 31.99
C ILE A 149 27.59 -33.57 33.41
N ALA A 150 26.49 -32.86 33.65
CA ALA A 150 25.81 -32.86 34.94
C ALA A 150 25.30 -34.26 35.32
N ALA A 151 24.64 -34.97 34.40
CA ALA A 151 24.16 -36.33 34.62
C ALA A 151 25.31 -37.31 34.90
N ARG A 152 26.43 -37.20 34.16
CA ARG A 152 27.63 -38.00 34.40
C ARG A 152 28.22 -37.70 35.77
N GLY A 153 28.36 -36.42 36.15
CA GLY A 153 28.89 -36.02 37.45
C GLY A 153 28.01 -36.53 38.59
N PHE A 154 26.69 -36.40 38.46
CA PHE A 154 25.73 -36.94 39.41
C PHE A 154 25.84 -38.46 39.55
N ALA A 155 25.87 -39.20 38.44
CA ALA A 155 26.02 -40.65 38.47
C ALA A 155 27.34 -41.08 39.12
N GLN A 156 28.45 -40.38 38.84
CA GLN A 156 29.74 -40.67 39.46
C GLN A 156 29.71 -40.44 40.98
N GLN A 157 29.15 -39.32 41.44
CA GLN A 157 29.03 -39.04 42.88
C GLN A 157 28.09 -40.04 43.57
N TYR A 158 26.94 -40.32 42.98
CA TYR A 158 25.98 -41.29 43.52
C TYR A 158 26.57 -42.70 43.62
N LEU A 159 27.27 -43.16 42.58
CA LEU A 159 27.95 -44.46 42.59
C LEU A 159 29.11 -44.51 43.57
N ALA A 160 29.86 -43.40 43.74
CA ALA A 160 30.95 -43.32 44.70
C ALA A 160 30.49 -43.53 46.14
N ASP A 161 29.29 -43.05 46.50
CA ASP A 161 28.72 -43.23 47.84
C ASP A 161 27.96 -44.55 47.98
N LEU A 162 27.25 -44.99 46.93
CA LEU A 162 26.46 -46.21 46.95
C LEU A 162 27.32 -47.47 46.98
N LEU A 163 28.44 -47.51 46.25
CA LEU A 163 29.30 -48.69 46.19
C LEU A 163 29.81 -49.08 47.59
N PRO A 164 30.49 -48.22 48.37
CA PRO A 164 30.94 -48.56 49.72
C PRO A 164 29.79 -48.98 50.65
N SER A 165 28.63 -48.30 50.55
CA SER A 165 27.45 -48.64 51.38
C SER A 165 26.91 -50.04 51.07
N VAL A 166 26.75 -50.38 49.78
CA VAL A 166 26.32 -51.72 49.35
C VAL A 166 27.37 -52.77 49.71
N TYR A 167 28.66 -52.47 49.51
CA TYR A 167 29.74 -53.39 49.91
C TYR A 167 29.74 -53.66 51.42
N ASN A 168 29.58 -52.62 52.24
CA ASN A 168 29.53 -52.77 53.70
C ASN A 168 28.30 -53.54 54.14
N THR A 169 27.10 -53.24 53.60
CA THR A 169 25.88 -53.98 53.94
C THR A 169 25.92 -55.45 53.54
N LEU A 170 26.44 -55.78 52.34
CA LEU A 170 26.63 -57.19 51.95
C LEU A 170 27.69 -57.90 52.81
N ARG A 171 28.72 -57.18 53.25
CA ARG A 171 29.75 -57.71 54.16
C ARG A 171 29.17 -57.98 55.54
N GLU A 172 28.39 -57.04 56.09
CA GLU A 172 27.68 -57.20 57.37
C GLU A 172 26.67 -58.35 57.33
N GLN A 173 25.98 -58.55 56.19
CA GLN A 173 25.06 -59.67 55.98
C GLN A 173 25.78 -61.01 55.73
N GLY A 174 27.12 -61.05 55.72
CA GLY A 174 27.91 -62.27 55.59
C GLY A 174 27.94 -62.88 54.19
N TYR A 175 27.54 -62.12 53.16
CA TYR A 175 27.64 -62.59 51.76
C TYR A 175 29.08 -62.64 51.26
N PHE A 176 29.93 -61.74 51.74
CA PHE A 176 31.38 -61.79 51.50
C PHE A 176 32.04 -62.59 52.63
N TYR A 177 32.44 -63.81 52.31
CA TYR A 177 33.21 -64.68 53.21
C TYR A 177 34.60 -64.95 52.61
N ASP A 178 35.59 -65.15 53.48
CA ASP A 178 36.87 -65.66 53.04
C ASP A 178 36.70 -67.15 52.70
N PRO A 179 36.99 -67.59 51.44
CA PRO A 179 36.87 -68.99 51.06
C PRO A 179 37.72 -69.90 51.96
N VAL A 180 38.86 -69.43 52.47
CA VAL A 180 39.72 -70.20 53.38
C VAL A 180 39.04 -70.38 54.73
N GLN A 181 38.46 -69.31 55.29
CA GLN A 181 37.77 -69.39 56.56
C GLN A 181 36.55 -70.33 56.48
N ARG A 182 35.79 -70.27 55.38
CA ARG A 182 34.63 -71.14 55.19
C ARG A 182 35.01 -72.60 54.98
N ASP A 183 36.11 -72.88 54.28
CA ASP A 183 36.63 -74.24 54.10
C ASP A 183 37.13 -74.84 55.43
N ILE A 184 37.76 -74.01 56.28
CA ILE A 184 38.12 -74.42 57.65
C ILE A 184 36.86 -74.70 58.48
N GLU A 185 35.88 -73.81 58.48
CA GLU A 185 34.65 -73.95 59.27
C GLU A 185 33.78 -75.13 58.82
N THR A 186 33.70 -75.41 57.52
CA THR A 186 32.80 -76.43 56.96
C THR A 186 33.49 -77.78 56.66
N GLY A 187 34.79 -77.78 56.40
CA GLY A 187 35.57 -78.99 56.10
C GLY A 187 36.44 -79.42 57.28
N PHE A 188 37.36 -78.56 57.70
CA PHE A 188 38.39 -78.92 58.68
C PHE A 188 37.83 -79.11 60.11
N LEU A 189 37.00 -78.19 60.61
CA LEU A 189 36.47 -78.29 61.98
C LEU A 189 35.60 -79.55 62.18
N PRO A 190 34.66 -79.90 61.27
CA PRO A 190 33.89 -81.14 61.40
C PRO A 190 34.78 -82.39 61.31
N TRP A 191 35.79 -82.39 60.43
CA TRP A 191 36.75 -83.49 60.35
C TRP A 191 37.56 -83.63 61.65
N LEU A 192 38.04 -82.53 62.22
CA LEU A 192 38.79 -82.53 63.48
C LEU A 192 37.93 -83.01 64.64
N MET A 193 36.68 -82.53 64.75
CA MET A 193 35.74 -82.98 65.77
C MET A 193 35.45 -84.49 65.64
N ALA A 194 35.23 -84.98 64.41
CA ALA A 194 35.02 -86.41 64.17
C ALA A 194 36.25 -87.27 64.52
N GLU A 195 37.47 -86.78 64.27
CA GLU A 195 38.69 -87.50 64.64
C GLU A 195 38.91 -87.51 66.17
N VAL A 196 38.60 -86.39 66.85
CA VAL A 196 38.63 -86.32 68.32
C VAL A 196 37.59 -87.28 68.93
N ASP A 197 36.37 -87.30 68.40
CA ASP A 197 35.31 -88.22 68.83
C ASP A 197 35.74 -89.68 68.61
N ASN A 198 36.32 -90.02 67.46
CA ASN A 198 36.88 -91.35 67.20
C ASN A 198 38.01 -91.72 68.19
N ALA A 199 38.86 -90.77 68.57
CA ALA A 199 39.91 -91.00 69.54
C ALA A 199 39.35 -91.21 70.96
N LEU A 200 38.29 -90.48 71.32
CA LEU A 200 37.55 -90.67 72.57
C LEU A 200 36.82 -92.01 72.60
N GLU A 201 36.16 -92.42 71.50
CA GLU A 201 35.52 -93.73 71.37
C GLU A 201 36.53 -94.86 71.47
N LYS A 202 37.67 -94.78 70.77
CA LYS A 202 38.75 -95.77 70.90
C LYS A 202 39.25 -95.86 72.34
N ARG A 203 39.35 -94.74 73.06
CA ARG A 203 39.73 -94.70 74.47
C ARG A 203 38.63 -95.33 75.35
N GLU A 204 37.37 -95.06 75.10
CA GLU A 204 36.24 -95.65 75.85
C GLU A 204 36.14 -97.16 75.62
N ILE A 205 36.32 -97.63 74.38
CA ILE A 205 36.42 -99.06 74.05
C ILE A 205 37.62 -99.69 74.76
N ALA A 206 38.79 -99.04 74.75
CA ALA A 206 39.96 -99.54 75.47
C ALA A 206 39.70 -99.65 76.99
N LEU A 207 39.01 -98.67 77.59
CA LEU A 207 38.64 -98.68 79.00
C LEU A 207 37.60 -99.76 79.31
N THR A 208 36.58 -99.95 78.47
CA THR A 208 35.56 -101.01 78.66
C THR A 208 36.13 -102.41 78.49
N VAL A 209 37.09 -102.61 77.56
CA VAL A 209 37.83 -103.87 77.43
C VAL A 209 38.68 -104.10 78.66
N LEU A 210 39.42 -103.10 79.15
CA LEU A 210 40.19 -103.18 80.39
C LEU A 210 39.30 -103.51 81.59
N ASP A 211 38.13 -102.86 81.71
CA ASP A 211 37.14 -103.16 82.74
C ASP A 211 36.59 -104.58 82.61
N SER A 212 36.37 -105.07 81.38
CA SER A 212 35.90 -106.44 81.14
C SER A 212 36.95 -107.50 81.49
N GLU A 213 38.22 -107.27 81.15
CA GLU A 213 39.38 -108.08 81.54
C GLU A 213 39.54 -108.08 83.06
N PHE A 214 39.46 -106.91 83.69
CA PHE A 214 39.46 -106.79 85.17
C PHE A 214 38.28 -107.56 85.79
N ARG A 215 37.09 -107.53 85.20
CA ARG A 215 35.92 -108.27 85.69
C ARG A 215 36.09 -109.78 85.58
N ILE A 216 36.69 -110.27 84.49
CA ILE A 216 36.99 -111.69 84.28
C ILE A 216 38.07 -112.15 85.28
N LEU A 217 39.09 -111.32 85.52
CA LEU A 217 40.16 -111.61 86.48
C LEU A 217 39.64 -111.65 87.92
N CYS A 218 38.71 -110.75 88.28
CA CYS A 218 38.00 -110.80 89.56
C CYS A 218 37.11 -112.05 89.71
N PHE A 219 36.50 -112.54 88.62
CA PHE A 219 35.67 -113.75 88.63
C PHE A 219 36.51 -115.04 88.79
N LEU A 220 37.71 -115.09 88.18
CA LEU A 220 38.64 -116.22 88.30
C LEU A 220 39.34 -116.30 89.67
N LEU A 221 39.45 -115.19 90.40
CA LEU A 221 40.14 -115.14 91.70
C LEU A 221 39.23 -115.22 92.93
N ASN A 222 37.90 -115.35 92.77
CA ASN A 222 36.94 -115.54 93.86
C ASN A 222 37.09 -114.49 94.98
N ILE A 223 37.13 -113.21 94.60
CA ILE A 223 37.21 -112.07 95.52
C ILE A 223 35.86 -111.35 95.55
N ASP A 224 35.07 -111.60 96.60
CA ASP A 224 33.89 -110.81 96.92
C ASP A 224 34.31 -109.46 97.52
N ASN A 225 33.83 -108.38 96.90
CA ASN A 225 34.00 -106.96 97.25
C ASN A 225 35.35 -106.29 96.90
N LEU A 226 35.33 -105.50 95.82
CA LEU A 226 35.65 -104.07 95.97
C LEU A 226 34.85 -103.22 94.97
N TYR A 227 34.15 -102.27 95.57
CA TYR A 227 33.18 -101.32 95.04
C TYR A 227 33.62 -100.59 93.76
N PHE A 228 32.74 -100.71 92.76
CA PHE A 228 32.25 -99.63 91.90
C PHE A 228 32.81 -98.22 92.19
N TYR A 229 33.54 -97.65 91.23
CA TYR A 229 33.45 -96.24 90.90
C TYR A 229 32.86 -96.11 89.49
N THR A 230 31.53 -96.10 89.41
CA THR A 230 30.82 -95.59 88.23
C THR A 230 31.19 -94.12 88.05
N VAL A 231 31.89 -93.82 86.96
CA VAL A 231 32.06 -92.47 86.45
C VAL A 231 30.69 -91.94 86.05
N LYS A 232 30.23 -90.92 86.79
CA LYS A 232 29.03 -90.16 86.49
C LYS A 232 29.39 -89.17 85.37
N VAL A 233 29.18 -89.53 84.12
CA VAL A 233 29.14 -88.58 83.01
C VAL A 233 27.72 -88.02 82.94
N LYS A 234 27.56 -86.73 83.28
CA LYS A 234 26.34 -85.96 83.06
C LYS A 234 26.73 -84.69 82.32
N ASN A 235 26.20 -84.57 81.10
CA ASN A 235 26.06 -83.42 80.21
C ASN A 235 27.28 -82.51 80.03
#